data_AF-A0AAV6YHV4-F1
#
_entry.id   AF-A0AAV6YHV4-F1
#
_cell.length_a   1.000
_cell.length_b   1.000
_cell.length_c   1.000
_cell.angle_alpha   90.00
_cell.angle_beta   90.00
_cell.angle_gamma   90.00
#
_symmetry.space_group_name_H-M   'P 1'
#
loop_
_entity.id
_entity.type
_entity.pdbx_description
1 polymer ?
#
loop_
_entity_poly.entity_id
_entity_poly.type
_entity_poly.pdbx_seq_one_letter_code
_entity_poly.pdbx_strand_id
1 'polypeptide(L)'
;MPLSDFLAALKDNPYFGAGFGLVGVGTALALARKSAQLGMVAFRRHYMITLEVPSKDKSYHWLLSWISHHAKRTQHLSVETSYLQHESGRISTKFDFVPSPGNHFIWYRNKWIRIERNREKQMIDLHTGTPWESVTFTAIGTNRDIFINILQEGTTKGVYYNPV
;
A
#
# COMPACT_ATOMS: atom_id res chain seq x y z
N MET A 1 21.38 46.91 -28.01
CA MET A 1 22.21 45.71 -28.18
C MET A 1 21.26 44.52 -28.29
N PRO A 2 21.22 43.83 -29.43
CA PRO A 2 20.36 42.66 -29.62
C PRO A 2 20.86 41.50 -28.73
N LEU A 3 19.93 40.65 -28.27
CA LEU A 3 20.19 39.49 -27.40
C LEU A 3 21.26 38.55 -27.98
N SER A 4 21.38 38.51 -29.30
CA SER A 4 22.41 37.78 -30.05
C SER A 4 23.84 38.21 -29.71
N ASP A 5 24.06 39.51 -29.55
CA ASP A 5 25.40 40.08 -29.33
C ASP A 5 25.84 39.85 -27.88
N PHE A 6 24.88 39.83 -26.95
CA PHE A 6 25.12 39.46 -25.56
C PHE A 6 25.44 37.97 -25.40
N LEU A 7 24.71 37.10 -26.11
CA LEU A 7 24.99 35.66 -26.16
C LEU A 7 26.36 35.36 -26.82
N ALA A 8 26.74 36.11 -27.85
CA ALA A 8 28.05 35.99 -28.50
C ALA A 8 29.17 36.41 -27.54
N ALA A 9 29.04 37.54 -26.85
CA ALA A 9 30.02 38.02 -25.88
C ALA A 9 30.15 37.10 -24.64
N LEU A 10 29.08 36.41 -24.22
CA LEU A 10 29.14 35.42 -23.15
C LEU A 10 29.80 34.10 -23.57
N LYS A 11 29.64 33.69 -24.83
CA LYS A 11 30.21 32.45 -25.37
C LYS A 11 31.74 32.49 -25.45
N ASP A 12 32.30 33.66 -25.72
CA ASP A 12 33.75 33.85 -25.84
C ASP A 12 34.48 33.90 -24.48
N ASN A 13 33.75 33.85 -23.35
CA ASN A 13 34.35 33.84 -22.02
C ASN A 13 34.41 32.42 -21.42
N PRO A 14 35.62 31.84 -21.23
CA PRO A 14 35.80 30.47 -20.76
C PRO A 14 35.22 30.21 -19.35
N TYR A 15 35.12 31.23 -18.49
CA TYR A 15 34.48 31.09 -17.18
C TYR A 15 32.95 30.98 -17.27
N PHE A 16 32.34 31.58 -18.30
CA PHE A 16 30.89 31.47 -18.56
C PHE A 16 30.53 30.11 -19.16
N GLY A 17 31.41 29.49 -19.95
CA GLY A 17 31.20 28.13 -20.47
C GLY A 17 31.07 27.07 -19.36
N ALA A 18 31.86 27.17 -18.29
CA ALA A 18 31.78 26.27 -17.14
C ALA A 18 30.51 26.49 -16.29
N GLY A 19 30.12 27.75 -16.05
CA GLY A 19 28.88 28.08 -15.33
C GLY A 19 27.60 27.71 -16.10
N PHE A 20 27.58 27.96 -17.41
CA PHE A 20 26.45 27.60 -18.27
C PHE A 20 26.28 26.09 -18.42
N GLY A 21 27.39 25.33 -18.47
CA GLY A 21 27.36 23.87 -18.43
C GLY A 21 26.71 23.33 -17.15
N LEU A 22 27.09 23.87 -15.98
CA LEU A 22 26.49 23.49 -14.70
C LEU A 22 25.00 23.84 -14.63
N VAL A 23 24.62 25.04 -15.06
CA VAL A 23 23.22 25.46 -15.11
C VAL A 23 22.42 24.58 -16.06
N GLY A 24 22.95 24.29 -17.25
CA GLY A 24 22.29 23.41 -18.23
C GLY A 24 22.06 21.99 -17.71
N VAL A 25 23.09 21.38 -17.10
CA VAL A 25 22.97 20.06 -16.46
C VAL A 25 22.00 20.12 -15.28
N GLY A 26 22.05 21.17 -14.47
CA GLY A 26 21.13 21.39 -13.36
C GLY A 26 19.67 21.51 -13.80
N THR A 27 19.39 22.28 -14.86
CA THR A 27 18.05 22.41 -15.43
C THR A 27 17.57 21.08 -16.02
N ALA A 28 18.43 20.36 -16.74
CA ALA A 28 18.09 19.05 -17.29
C ALA A 28 17.74 18.02 -16.19
N LEU A 29 18.56 17.96 -15.12
CA LEU A 29 18.31 17.10 -13.96
C LEU A 29 17.02 17.49 -13.22
N ALA A 30 16.76 18.79 -13.08
CA ALA A 30 15.54 19.28 -12.44
C ALA A 30 14.29 18.90 -13.26
N LEU A 31 14.34 19.04 -14.59
CA LEU A 31 13.27 18.63 -15.48
C LEU A 31 13.06 17.11 -15.48
N ALA A 32 14.15 16.33 -15.49
CA ALA A 32 14.09 14.87 -15.38
C ALA A 32 13.43 14.42 -14.06
N ARG A 33 13.82 15.04 -12.93
CA ARG A 33 13.19 14.76 -11.63
C ARG A 33 11.70 15.10 -11.64
N LYS A 34 11.33 16.28 -12.16
CA LYS A 34 9.93 16.73 -12.18
C LYS A 34 9.06 15.87 -13.10
N SER A 35 9.57 15.50 -14.28
CA SER A 35 8.87 14.60 -15.20
C SER A 35 8.72 13.20 -14.62
N ALA A 36 9.73 12.65 -13.94
CA ALA A 36 9.64 11.37 -13.25
C ALA A 36 8.58 11.38 -12.14
N GLN A 37 8.51 12.47 -11.34
CA GLN A 37 7.48 12.63 -10.30
C GLN A 37 6.07 12.69 -10.89
N LEU A 38 5.87 13.49 -11.95
CA LEU A 38 4.58 13.58 -12.65
C LEU A 38 4.20 12.25 -13.30
N GLY A 39 5.16 11.58 -13.94
CA GLY A 39 4.98 10.25 -14.53
C GLY A 39 4.56 9.21 -13.49
N MET A 40 5.19 9.23 -12.31
CA MET A 40 4.82 8.34 -11.20
C MET A 40 3.41 8.61 -10.66
N VAL A 41 2.99 9.88 -10.59
CA VAL A 41 1.61 10.25 -10.20
C VAL A 41 0.61 9.79 -11.26
N ALA A 42 0.89 10.02 -12.54
CA ALA A 42 0.06 9.57 -13.64
C ALA A 42 -0.06 8.04 -13.68
N PHE A 43 1.04 7.33 -13.41
CA PHE A 43 1.08 5.87 -13.29
C PHE A 43 0.17 5.39 -12.15
N ARG A 44 0.31 5.95 -10.94
CA ARG A 44 -0.54 5.63 -9.80
C ARG A 44 -2.02 5.90 -10.07
N ARG A 45 -2.35 6.92 -10.86
CA ARG A 45 -3.73 7.30 -11.15
C ARG A 45 -4.40 6.45 -12.24
N HIS A 46 -3.65 6.00 -13.25
CA HIS A 46 -4.23 5.35 -14.43
C HIS A 46 -3.93 3.85 -14.54
N TYR A 47 -2.85 3.38 -13.91
CA TYR A 47 -2.38 1.99 -14.04
C TYR A 47 -2.45 1.20 -12.74
N MET A 48 -3.03 1.78 -11.69
CA MET A 48 -3.19 1.14 -10.40
C MET A 48 -4.62 1.30 -9.91
N ILE A 49 -5.13 0.26 -9.27
CA ILE A 49 -6.43 0.26 -8.61
C ILE A 49 -6.24 -0.02 -7.13
N THR A 50 -7.05 0.64 -6.32
CA THR A 50 -7.01 0.55 -4.86
C THR A 50 -8.38 0.16 -4.33
N LEU A 51 -8.44 -0.82 -3.44
CA LEU A 51 -9.62 -1.17 -2.65
C LEU A 51 -9.29 -0.93 -1.18
N GLU A 52 -10.03 -0.04 -0.54
CA GLU A 52 -9.96 0.19 0.90
C GLU A 52 -11.14 -0.47 1.59
N VAL A 53 -10.86 -1.23 2.65
CA VAL A 53 -11.87 -1.87 3.50
C VAL A 53 -11.66 -1.43 4.95
N PRO A 54 -12.64 -0.72 5.56
CA PRO A 54 -12.55 -0.29 6.95
C PRO A 54 -12.87 -1.43 7.92
N SER A 55 -12.37 -1.33 9.15
CA SER A 55 -12.62 -2.32 10.22
C SER A 55 -14.09 -2.44 10.62
N LYS A 56 -14.91 -1.42 10.33
CA LYS A 56 -16.36 -1.44 10.54
C LYS A 56 -17.10 -2.41 9.61
N ASP A 57 -16.51 -2.75 8.46
CA ASP A 57 -17.09 -3.70 7.52
C ASP A 57 -16.82 -5.14 7.96
N LYS A 58 -17.82 -6.03 7.85
CA LYS A 58 -17.68 -7.46 8.17
C LYS A 58 -16.62 -8.16 7.32
N SER A 59 -16.43 -7.69 6.09
CA SER A 59 -15.42 -8.24 5.17
C SER A 59 -13.98 -8.05 5.66
N TYR A 60 -13.73 -7.16 6.64
CA TYR A 60 -12.42 -6.94 7.22
C TYR A 60 -11.78 -8.22 7.77
N HIS A 61 -12.50 -8.95 8.63
CA HIS A 61 -11.99 -10.17 9.26
C HIS A 61 -11.77 -11.29 8.23
N TRP A 62 -12.66 -11.40 7.24
CA TRP A 62 -12.51 -12.38 6.15
C TRP A 62 -11.26 -12.11 5.32
N LEU A 63 -10.98 -10.84 5.04
CA LEU A 63 -9.78 -10.43 4.33
C LEU A 63 -8.52 -10.70 5.15
N LEU A 64 -8.51 -10.40 6.45
CA LEU A 64 -7.36 -10.73 7.30
C LEU A 64 -7.04 -12.23 7.29
N SER A 65 -8.05 -13.08 7.45
CA SER A 65 -7.88 -14.54 7.36
C SER A 65 -7.36 -14.98 5.98
N TRP A 66 -7.89 -14.39 4.90
CA TRP A 66 -7.41 -14.65 3.54
C TRP A 66 -5.94 -14.23 3.36
N ILE A 67 -5.56 -13.05 3.87
CA ILE A 67 -4.19 -12.55 3.78
C ILE A 67 -3.26 -13.47 4.58
N SER A 68 -3.60 -13.89 5.81
CA SER A 68 -2.77 -14.82 6.59
C SER A 68 -2.47 -16.11 5.84
N HIS A 69 -3.45 -16.62 5.09
CA HIS A 69 -3.26 -17.83 4.33
C HIS A 69 -2.41 -17.64 3.07
N HIS A 70 -2.59 -16.51 2.37
CA HIS A 70 -1.94 -16.26 1.08
C HIS A 70 -0.56 -15.60 1.23
N ALA A 71 -0.39 -14.77 2.25
CA ALA A 71 0.81 -14.03 2.58
C ALA A 71 1.75 -14.85 3.49
N LYS A 72 2.09 -16.08 3.07
CA LYS A 72 2.91 -17.02 3.87
C LYS A 72 4.34 -16.52 4.19
N ARG A 73 4.78 -15.42 3.57
CA ARG A 73 6.14 -14.86 3.71
C ARG A 73 6.15 -13.42 4.26
N THR A 74 5.15 -13.05 5.06
CA THR A 74 5.15 -11.74 5.76
C THR A 74 6.17 -11.72 6.90
N GLN A 75 6.99 -10.68 6.95
CA GLN A 75 8.04 -10.53 7.97
C GLN A 75 7.49 -9.99 9.30
N HIS A 76 6.39 -9.23 9.25
CA HIS A 76 5.79 -8.63 10.44
C HIS A 76 4.42 -9.25 10.71
N LEU A 77 4.31 -9.91 11.86
CA LEU A 77 3.14 -10.67 12.27
C LEU A 77 2.61 -10.12 13.61
N SER A 78 1.31 -10.18 13.77
CA SER A 78 0.57 -9.98 15.01
C SER A 78 -0.14 -11.27 15.35
N VAL A 79 -0.39 -11.48 16.65
CA VAL A 79 -1.05 -12.68 17.15
C VAL A 79 -2.50 -12.35 17.45
N GLU A 80 -3.40 -13.20 16.95
CA GLU A 80 -4.80 -13.25 17.35
C GLU A 80 -4.99 -14.49 18.23
N THR A 81 -5.34 -14.28 19.49
CA THR A 81 -5.56 -15.36 20.47
C THR A 81 -7.04 -15.59 20.63
N SER A 82 -7.52 -16.77 20.26
CA SER A 82 -8.87 -17.23 20.61
C SER A 82 -8.81 -17.98 21.93
N TYR A 83 -9.53 -17.46 22.92
CA TYR A 83 -9.65 -18.05 24.25
C TYR A 83 -11.08 -18.57 24.42
N LEU A 84 -11.25 -19.88 24.37
CA LEU A 84 -12.54 -20.54 24.57
C LEU A 84 -12.51 -21.29 25.90
N GLN A 85 -13.20 -20.74 26.89
CA GLN A 85 -13.43 -21.40 28.16
C GLN A 85 -14.74 -22.19 28.08
N HIS A 86 -14.64 -23.50 28.12
CA HIS A 86 -15.80 -24.39 28.17
C HIS A 86 -16.42 -24.36 29.56
N GLU A 87 -17.73 -24.60 29.67
CA GLU A 87 -18.46 -24.63 30.94
C GLU A 87 -17.89 -25.66 31.94
N SER A 88 -17.22 -26.70 31.44
CA SER A 88 -16.51 -27.71 32.24
C SER A 88 -15.21 -27.22 32.89
N GLY A 89 -14.85 -25.95 32.69
CA GLY A 89 -13.58 -25.37 33.15
C GLY A 89 -12.39 -25.67 32.23
N ARG A 90 -12.59 -26.43 31.14
CA ARG A 90 -11.55 -26.69 30.14
C ARG A 90 -11.28 -25.42 29.33
N ILE A 91 -10.01 -25.02 29.25
CA ILE A 91 -9.58 -23.88 28.45
C ILE A 91 -9.01 -24.41 27.12
N SER A 92 -9.54 -23.93 26.00
CA SER A 92 -8.99 -24.14 24.66
C SER A 92 -8.43 -22.82 24.14
N THR A 93 -7.11 -22.72 24.04
CA THR A 93 -6.42 -21.57 23.45
C THR A 93 -5.92 -21.92 22.07
N LYS A 94 -6.16 -21.03 21.10
CA LYS A 94 -5.57 -21.14 19.76
C LYS A 94 -4.98 -19.80 19.36
N PHE A 95 -3.78 -19.86 18.78
CA PHE A 95 -3.02 -18.71 18.32
C PHE A 95 -3.00 -18.73 16.80
N ASP A 96 -3.61 -17.73 16.18
CA ASP A 96 -3.58 -17.51 14.74
C ASP A 96 -2.67 -16.30 14.45
N PHE A 97 -1.81 -16.43 13.44
CA PHE A 97 -0.92 -15.34 13.02
C PHE A 97 -1.59 -14.51 11.93
N VAL A 98 -1.62 -13.19 12.12
CA VAL A 98 -2.15 -12.22 11.16
C VAL A 98 -1.08 -11.18 10.82
N PRO A 99 -1.06 -10.62 9.59
CA PRO A 99 -0.11 -9.57 9.25
C PRO A 99 -0.27 -8.37 10.18
N SER A 100 0.85 -7.84 10.68
CA SER A 100 0.83 -6.64 11.52
C SER A 100 0.44 -5.40 10.71
N PRO A 101 0.02 -4.30 11.36
CA PRO A 101 -0.10 -3.00 10.70
C PRO A 101 1.20 -2.64 9.96
N GLY A 102 1.08 -2.16 8.73
CA GLY A 102 2.20 -1.90 7.83
C GLY A 102 1.95 -2.34 6.39
N ASN A 103 3.03 -2.37 5.61
CA ASN A 103 3.01 -2.70 4.19
C ASN A 103 3.48 -4.13 3.95
N HIS A 104 2.71 -4.87 3.16
CA HIS A 104 2.98 -6.24 2.77
C HIS A 104 2.79 -6.39 1.26
N PHE A 105 3.52 -7.32 0.64
CA PHE A 105 3.41 -7.61 -0.78
C PHE A 105 3.09 -9.08 -0.97
N ILE A 106 2.12 -9.36 -1.83
CA ILE A 106 1.74 -10.71 -2.20
C ILE A 106 1.71 -10.87 -3.71
N TRP A 107 1.93 -12.10 -4.15
CA TRP A 107 1.74 -12.51 -5.53
C TRP A 107 0.43 -13.31 -5.65
N TYR A 108 -0.51 -12.80 -6.43
CA TYR A 108 -1.82 -13.41 -6.62
C TYR A 108 -2.28 -13.28 -8.07
N ARG A 109 -2.70 -14.40 -8.67
CA ARG A 109 -3.16 -14.49 -10.08
C ARG A 109 -2.28 -13.71 -11.06
N ASN A 110 -0.97 -13.95 -11.01
CA ASN A 110 0.03 -13.30 -11.85
C ASN A 110 0.18 -11.78 -11.69
N LYS A 111 -0.28 -11.23 -10.56
CA LYS A 111 -0.15 -9.81 -10.24
C LYS A 111 0.46 -9.60 -8.86
N TRP A 112 1.30 -8.57 -8.76
CA TRP A 112 1.72 -8.03 -7.47
C TRP A 112 0.60 -7.21 -6.88
N ILE A 113 0.25 -7.52 -5.63
CA ILE A 113 -0.70 -6.76 -4.83
C ILE A 113 0.02 -6.28 -3.59
N ARG A 114 0.03 -4.96 -3.39
CA ARG A 114 0.45 -4.34 -2.14
C ARG A 114 -0.74 -4.29 -1.20
N ILE A 115 -0.54 -4.75 0.01
CA ILE A 115 -1.52 -4.73 1.09
C ILE A 115 -0.98 -3.79 2.16
N GLU A 116 -1.76 -2.80 2.53
CA GLU A 116 -1.41 -1.84 3.56
C GLU A 116 -2.47 -1.89 4.66
N ARG A 117 -2.08 -2.31 5.86
CA ARG A 117 -2.95 -2.26 7.04
C ARG A 117 -2.58 -1.03 7.85
N ASN A 118 -3.48 -0.06 7.93
CA ASN A 118 -3.30 1.14 8.72
C ASN A 118 -4.12 1.07 10.01
N ARG A 119 -3.55 1.56 11.11
CA ARG A 119 -4.24 1.69 12.41
C ARG A 119 -4.15 3.15 12.83
N GLU A 120 -5.30 3.79 12.88
CA GLU A 120 -5.40 5.19 13.24
C GLU A 120 -5.35 5.34 14.76
N LYS A 121 -4.30 6.01 15.26
CA LYS A 121 -4.06 6.14 16.70
C LYS A 121 -4.94 7.19 17.39
N GLN A 122 -5.55 8.09 16.62
CA GLN A 122 -6.33 9.22 17.13
C GLN A 122 -7.83 8.91 17.22
N MET A 123 -8.31 7.94 16.44
CA MET A 123 -9.72 7.57 16.40
C MET A 123 -9.93 6.23 17.10
N ILE A 124 -10.76 6.24 18.14
CA ILE A 124 -11.23 5.05 18.83
C ILE A 124 -12.71 4.90 18.51
N ASP A 125 -13.11 3.71 18.08
CA ASP A 125 -14.52 3.42 17.91
C ASP A 125 -15.20 3.39 19.29
N LEU A 126 -16.18 4.27 19.48
CA LEU A 126 -16.88 4.47 20.74
C LEU A 126 -17.65 3.23 21.20
N HIS A 127 -18.01 2.33 20.27
CA HIS A 127 -18.78 1.12 20.59
C HIS A 127 -17.89 -0.08 20.97
N THR A 128 -16.74 -0.23 20.31
CA THR A 128 -15.85 -1.39 20.50
C THR A 128 -14.63 -1.09 21.36
N GLY A 129 -14.32 0.19 21.60
CA GLY A 129 -13.09 0.61 22.29
C GLY A 129 -11.81 0.26 21.53
N THR A 130 -11.94 -0.24 20.29
CA THR A 130 -10.80 -0.57 19.43
C THR A 130 -10.41 0.62 18.56
N PRO A 131 -9.12 0.85 18.30
CA PRO A 131 -8.71 1.87 17.35
C PRO A 131 -9.22 1.55 15.96
N TRP A 132 -9.57 2.60 15.20
CA TRP A 132 -9.98 2.44 13.81
C TRP A 132 -8.86 1.82 12.97
N GLU A 133 -9.19 0.79 12.20
CA GLU A 133 -8.24 0.12 11.29
C GLU A 133 -8.80 0.12 9.87
N SER A 134 -7.90 0.13 8.89
CA SER A 134 -8.26 -0.07 7.48
C SER A 134 -7.23 -0.94 6.78
N VAL A 135 -7.69 -1.74 5.82
CA VAL A 135 -6.82 -2.51 4.94
C VAL A 135 -7.03 -2.04 3.52
N THR A 136 -5.94 -1.66 2.87
CA THR A 136 -5.90 -1.15 1.51
C THR A 136 -5.15 -2.12 0.61
N PHE A 137 -5.83 -2.66 -0.39
CA PHE A 137 -5.24 -3.46 -1.45
C PHE A 137 -4.96 -2.58 -2.65
N THR A 138 -3.72 -2.63 -3.16
CA THR A 138 -3.29 -1.90 -4.34
C THR A 138 -2.74 -2.89 -5.36
N ALA A 139 -3.37 -2.98 -6.52
CA ALA A 139 -2.96 -3.88 -7.60
C ALA A 139 -2.59 -3.09 -8.86
N ILE A 140 -1.69 -3.65 -9.66
CA ILE A 140 -1.36 -3.11 -10.98
C ILE A 140 -2.44 -3.53 -11.99
N GLY A 141 -2.88 -2.58 -12.81
CA GLY A 141 -3.91 -2.74 -13.83
C GLY A 141 -5.21 -2.04 -13.45
N THR A 142 -6.21 -2.14 -14.34
CA THR A 142 -7.50 -1.46 -14.22
C THR A 142 -8.66 -2.41 -13.88
N ASN A 143 -8.41 -3.73 -13.90
CA ASN A 143 -9.48 -4.71 -13.70
C ASN A 143 -9.80 -4.91 -12.20
N ARG A 144 -11.01 -4.47 -11.79
CA ARG A 144 -11.57 -4.65 -10.45
C ARG A 144 -11.96 -6.09 -10.08
N ASP A 145 -12.09 -6.98 -11.06
CA ASP A 145 -12.49 -8.37 -10.85
C ASP A 145 -11.51 -9.10 -9.92
N ILE A 146 -10.23 -8.69 -9.89
CA ILE A 146 -9.26 -9.26 -8.97
C ILE A 146 -9.68 -9.08 -7.51
N PHE A 147 -10.25 -7.93 -7.16
CA PHE A 147 -10.71 -7.66 -5.80
C PHE A 147 -11.99 -8.42 -5.47
N ILE A 148 -12.90 -8.57 -6.44
CA ILE A 148 -14.11 -9.39 -6.27
C ILE A 148 -13.72 -10.85 -5.97
N ASN A 149 -12.76 -11.40 -6.71
CA ASN A 149 -12.24 -12.74 -6.47
C ASN A 149 -11.62 -12.89 -5.08
N ILE A 150 -10.84 -11.90 -4.62
CA ILE A 150 -10.26 -11.90 -3.28
C ILE A 150 -11.35 -11.86 -2.20
N LEU A 151 -12.36 -11.01 -2.36
CA LEU A 151 -13.48 -10.91 -1.43
C LEU A 151 -14.27 -12.21 -1.37
N GLN A 152 -14.58 -12.82 -2.52
CA GLN A 152 -15.29 -14.10 -2.59
C GLN A 152 -14.49 -15.23 -1.92
N GLU A 153 -13.20 -15.37 -2.22
CA GLU A 153 -12.33 -16.36 -1.57
C GLU A 153 -12.21 -16.11 -0.06
N GLY A 154 -12.16 -14.85 0.35
CA GLY A 154 -12.14 -14.44 1.75
C GLY A 154 -13.42 -14.84 2.48
N THR A 155 -14.60 -14.56 1.90
CA THR A 155 -15.88 -14.97 2.50
C THR A 155 -15.97 -16.49 2.66
N THR A 156 -15.58 -17.27 1.65
CA THR A 156 -15.56 -18.73 1.77
C THR A 156 -14.72 -19.18 2.95
N LYS A 157 -13.50 -18.64 3.12
CA LYS A 157 -12.58 -19.05 4.21
C LYS A 157 -12.99 -18.51 5.58
N GLY A 158 -13.50 -17.29 5.64
CA GLY A 158 -13.94 -16.65 6.87
C GLY A 158 -15.10 -17.40 7.53
N VAL A 159 -16.00 -17.98 6.73
CA VAL A 159 -17.10 -18.81 7.22
C VAL A 159 -16.61 -20.11 7.87
N TYR A 160 -15.49 -20.69 7.41
CA TYR A 160 -14.94 -21.92 8.00
C TYR A 160 -14.14 -21.69 9.29
N TYR A 161 -13.66 -20.47 9.55
CA TYR A 161 -12.81 -20.15 10.71
C TYR A 161 -13.56 -19.53 11.89
N ASN A 162 -14.80 -19.09 11.69
CA ASN A 162 -15.66 -18.55 12.75
C ASN A 162 -16.97 -19.35 12.81
N PRO A 163 -16.97 -20.58 13.36
CA PRO A 163 -18.21 -21.24 13.70
C PRO A 163 -18.82 -20.45 14.86
N VAL A 164 -19.95 -19.81 14.59
CA VAL A 164 -20.84 -19.23 15.60
C VAL A 164 -21.15 -20.27 16.67
#